data_AF-A0AAW8U425-F1
#
_entry.id   AF-A0AAW8U425-F1
#
_cell.length_a   1.000
_cell.length_b   1.000
_cell.length_c   1.000
_cell.angle_alpha   90.00
_cell.angle_beta   90.00
_cell.angle_gamma   90.00
#
_symmetry.space_group_name_H-M   'P 1'
#
loop_
_entity.id
_entity.type
_entity.pdbx_description
1 polymer ?
#
loop_
_entity_poly.entity_id
_entity_poly.type
_entity_poly.pdbx_seq_one_letter_code
_entity_poly.pdbx_strand_id
1 'polypeptide(L)'
;MNLIKTNTLNLTALIFLFTLEISFMKSLLLNAFIVLLTFFYLIKRKKWIGLIGLFLLPLIPAVSTYWSVMVHGSGSADAWLLFSRTFAFAALGMMFAFGIELEELLLILEQKKVPTSFIYGILVVLNAVPEIKNEIQDLKNASLLRGKRLTVFSPLLYLKTIFVAFNWRNHYTEAIKSRGYEDNVKRKPSKEYVTPKSYILASTMIFIIGNSLIFITI
;
A
#
# COMPACT_ATOMS: atom_id res chain seq x y z
N MET A 1 -27.68 -4.71 -9.92
CA MET A 1 -26.46 -4.05 -9.38
C MET A 1 -25.92 -4.93 -8.28
N ASN A 2 -24.69 -5.45 -8.41
CA ASN A 2 -24.11 -6.31 -7.37
C ASN A 2 -23.50 -5.41 -6.28
N LEU A 3 -24.17 -5.37 -5.12
CA LEU A 3 -23.67 -4.68 -3.93
C LEU A 3 -22.60 -5.53 -3.26
N ILE A 4 -21.37 -5.05 -3.24
CA ILE A 4 -20.25 -5.73 -2.60
C ILE A 4 -19.96 -5.02 -1.28
N LYS A 5 -20.08 -5.77 -0.17
CA LYS A 5 -19.74 -5.27 1.16
C LYS A 5 -18.24 -5.32 1.36
N THR A 6 -17.66 -4.20 1.76
CA THR A 6 -16.20 -4.08 1.93
C THR A 6 -15.81 -3.29 3.16
N ASN A 7 -14.62 -3.60 3.70
CA ASN A 7 -13.99 -2.89 4.82
C ASN A 7 -12.72 -2.12 4.37
N THR A 8 -12.38 -2.16 3.09
CA THR A 8 -11.08 -1.73 2.59
C THR A 8 -10.82 -0.24 2.82
N LEU A 9 -11.82 0.62 2.60
CA LEU A 9 -11.70 2.06 2.86
C LEU A 9 -11.43 2.38 4.34
N ASN A 10 -12.20 1.78 5.25
CA ASN A 10 -12.09 2.06 6.68
C ASN A 10 -10.76 1.56 7.24
N LEU A 11 -10.30 0.40 6.79
CA LEU A 11 -9.01 -0.16 7.19
C LEU A 11 -7.86 0.72 6.68
N THR A 12 -7.95 1.23 5.44
CA THR A 12 -6.98 2.19 4.89
C THR A 12 -6.93 3.47 5.71
N ALA A 13 -8.09 4.03 6.05
CA ALA A 13 -8.18 5.24 6.88
C ALA A 13 -7.61 5.01 8.28
N LEU A 14 -7.89 3.86 8.91
CA LEU A 14 -7.35 3.50 10.22
C LEU A 14 -5.83 3.36 10.19
N ILE A 15 -5.28 2.69 9.16
CA ILE A 15 -3.83 2.58 8.98
C ILE A 15 -3.20 3.96 8.83
N PHE A 16 -3.80 4.84 8.03
CA PHE A 16 -3.31 6.20 7.83
C PHE A 16 -3.32 7.02 9.13
N LEU A 17 -4.41 6.95 9.90
CA LEU A 17 -4.52 7.64 11.19
C LEU A 17 -3.46 7.15 12.18
N PHE A 18 -3.30 5.84 12.35
CA PHE A 18 -2.25 5.30 13.24
C PHE A 18 -0.83 5.62 12.76
N THR A 19 -0.60 5.68 11.44
CA THR A 19 0.69 6.07 10.88
C THR A 19 1.04 7.51 11.28
N LEU A 20 0.08 8.43 11.18
CA LEU A 20 0.25 9.81 11.63
C LEU A 20 0.44 9.89 13.14
N GLU A 21 -0.35 9.15 13.91
CA GLU A 21 -0.31 9.14 15.37
C GLU A 21 1.06 8.66 15.90
N ILE A 22 1.56 7.51 15.42
CA ILE A 22 2.89 6.99 15.80
C ILE A 22 4.02 7.97 15.45
N SER A 23 3.86 8.73 14.36
CA SER A 23 4.87 9.69 13.92
C SER A 23 5.07 10.84 14.92
N PHE A 24 4.00 11.28 15.58
CA PHE A 24 4.05 12.40 16.53
C PHE A 24 4.10 11.97 18.00
N MET A 25 3.58 10.79 18.34
CA MET A 25 3.40 10.38 19.74
C MET A 25 4.56 9.54 20.28
N LYS A 26 5.02 9.86 21.49
CA LYS A 26 6.08 9.14 22.22
C LYS A 26 5.50 8.08 23.18
N SER A 27 4.73 7.12 22.68
CA SER A 27 4.15 6.05 23.51
C SER A 27 4.63 4.66 23.12
N LEU A 28 5.23 3.94 24.09
CA LEU A 28 5.64 2.55 23.93
C LEU A 28 4.43 1.59 23.86
N LEU A 29 3.39 1.86 24.66
CA LEU A 29 2.18 1.03 24.72
C LEU A 29 1.40 1.07 23.41
N LEU A 30 1.28 2.24 22.78
CA LEU A 30 0.62 2.38 21.48
C LEU A 30 1.32 1.54 20.40
N ASN A 31 2.66 1.61 20.34
CA ASN A 31 3.45 0.83 19.38
C ASN A 31 3.22 -0.67 19.58
N ALA A 32 3.28 -1.15 20.83
CA ALA A 32 3.05 -2.55 21.16
C ALA A 32 1.61 -2.99 20.80
N PHE A 33 0.62 -2.15 21.09
CA PHE A 33 -0.78 -2.40 20.74
C PHE A 33 -0.98 -2.59 19.24
N ILE A 34 -0.38 -1.74 18.40
CA ILE A 34 -0.49 -1.79 16.94
C ILE A 34 0.19 -3.05 16.38
N VAL A 35 1.34 -3.43 16.92
CA VAL A 35 2.03 -4.68 16.56
C VAL A 35 1.15 -5.89 16.91
N LEU A 36 0.57 -5.94 18.12
CA LEU A 36 -0.33 -7.01 18.54
C LEU A 36 -1.60 -7.07 17.68
N LEU A 37 -2.24 -5.93 17.42
CA LEU A 37 -3.44 -5.83 16.58
C LEU A 37 -3.17 -6.40 15.18
N THR A 38 -2.04 -6.01 14.58
CA THR A 38 -1.62 -6.50 13.26
C THR A 38 -1.34 -7.99 13.29
N PHE A 39 -0.64 -8.47 14.32
CA PHE A 39 -0.33 -9.88 14.51
C PHE A 39 -1.62 -10.73 14.54
N PHE A 40 -2.59 -10.36 15.36
CA PHE A 40 -3.90 -11.04 15.41
C PHE A 40 -4.66 -10.93 14.08
N TYR A 41 -4.60 -9.79 13.41
CA TYR A 41 -5.25 -9.59 12.11
C TYR A 41 -4.68 -10.53 11.04
N LEU A 42 -3.35 -10.65 10.95
CA LEU A 42 -2.67 -11.51 9.97
C LEU A 42 -2.86 -13.00 10.27
N ILE A 43 -2.90 -13.40 11.55
CA ILE A 43 -3.26 -14.76 11.96
C ILE A 43 -4.67 -15.10 11.48
N LYS A 44 -5.65 -14.21 11.72
CA LYS A 44 -7.04 -14.42 11.29
C LYS A 44 -7.16 -14.57 9.77
N ARG A 45 -6.35 -13.84 9.01
CA ARG A 45 -6.27 -13.92 7.54
C ARG A 45 -5.43 -15.10 7.03
N LYS A 46 -4.81 -15.89 7.92
CA LYS A 46 -3.90 -17.02 7.62
C LYS A 46 -2.75 -16.64 6.67
N LYS A 47 -2.24 -15.40 6.77
CA LYS A 47 -1.16 -14.89 5.91
C LYS A 47 0.20 -15.08 6.59
N TRP A 48 0.75 -16.28 6.51
CA TRP A 48 2.02 -16.66 7.15
C TRP A 48 3.22 -15.86 6.63
N ILE A 49 3.30 -15.58 5.32
CA ILE A 49 4.32 -14.67 4.76
C ILE A 49 4.23 -13.29 5.44
N GLY A 50 3.01 -12.83 5.71
CA GLY A 50 2.77 -11.56 6.37
C GLY A 50 3.33 -11.52 7.80
N LEU A 51 3.16 -12.62 8.53
CA LEU A 51 3.68 -12.76 9.89
C LEU A 51 5.21 -12.83 9.91
N ILE A 52 5.80 -13.56 8.97
CA ILE A 52 7.27 -13.65 8.84
C ILE A 52 7.84 -12.27 8.51
N GLY A 53 7.24 -11.55 7.56
CA GLY A 53 7.68 -10.20 7.18
C GLY A 53 7.54 -9.18 8.30
N LEU A 54 6.51 -9.30 9.16
CA LEU A 54 6.33 -8.44 10.34
C LEU A 54 7.56 -8.46 11.27
N PHE A 55 8.20 -9.61 11.44
CA PHE A 55 9.36 -9.75 12.32
C PHE A 55 10.68 -9.56 11.59
N LEU A 56 10.85 -10.14 10.39
CA LEU A 56 12.13 -10.13 9.69
C LEU A 56 12.46 -8.79 9.03
N LEU A 57 11.48 -8.14 8.40
CA LEU A 57 11.70 -6.92 7.62
C LEU A 57 12.20 -5.74 8.48
N PRO A 58 11.63 -5.45 9.66
CA PRO A 58 12.13 -4.39 10.52
C PRO A 58 13.33 -4.78 11.38
N LEU A 59 13.79 -6.04 11.40
CA LEU A 59 14.80 -6.49 12.36
C LEU A 59 16.11 -5.71 12.20
N ILE A 60 16.61 -5.60 10.97
CA ILE A 60 17.83 -4.86 10.65
C ILE A 60 17.70 -3.37 11.04
N PRO A 61 16.69 -2.62 10.56
CA PRO A 61 16.56 -1.21 10.93
C PRO A 61 16.27 -1.01 12.43
N ALA A 62 15.53 -1.91 13.09
CA ALA A 62 15.21 -1.78 14.52
C ALA A 62 16.45 -1.99 15.40
N VAL A 63 17.29 -3.00 15.10
CA VAL A 63 18.56 -3.21 15.81
C VAL A 63 19.51 -2.04 15.57
N SER A 64 19.56 -1.54 14.32
CA SER A 64 20.37 -0.38 13.97
C SER A 64 19.96 0.88 14.73
N THR A 65 18.66 1.17 14.83
CA THR A 65 18.16 2.35 15.55
C THR A 65 18.38 2.21 17.05
N TYR A 66 18.15 1.02 17.61
CA TYR A 66 18.41 0.74 19.02
C TYR A 66 19.87 0.99 19.39
N TRP A 67 20.82 0.41 18.64
CA TRP A 67 22.25 0.57 18.90
C TRP A 67 22.68 2.04 18.80
N SER A 68 22.25 2.73 17.75
CA SER A 68 22.60 4.14 17.52
C SER A 68 22.18 5.03 18.69
N VAL A 69 20.95 4.84 19.18
CA VAL A 69 20.38 5.61 20.29
C VAL A 69 20.96 5.19 21.64
N MET A 70 21.32 3.92 21.81
CA MET A 70 21.99 3.47 23.03
C MET A 70 23.39 4.10 23.18
N VAL A 71 24.11 4.29 22.07
CA VAL A 71 25.47 4.85 22.08
C VAL A 71 25.47 6.38 22.16
N HIS A 72 24.54 7.05 21.47
CA HIS A 72 24.56 8.52 21.34
C HIS A 72 23.37 9.24 22.00
N GLY A 73 22.39 8.50 22.53
CA GLY A 73 21.13 9.04 23.02
C GLY A 73 21.11 9.32 24.53
N SER A 74 20.05 10.02 24.94
CA SER A 74 19.84 10.55 26.29
C SER A 74 19.26 9.54 27.29
N GLY A 75 18.93 8.31 26.88
CA GLY A 75 18.39 7.32 27.81
C GLY A 75 17.93 6.01 27.16
N SER A 76 17.91 4.94 27.95
CA SER A 76 17.46 3.60 27.54
C SER A 76 15.98 3.56 27.11
N ALA A 77 15.15 4.46 27.65
CA ALA A 77 13.74 4.56 27.30
C ALA A 77 13.50 4.99 25.84
N ASP A 78 14.30 5.95 25.34
CA ASP A 78 14.19 6.44 23.96
C ASP A 78 14.62 5.36 22.94
N ALA A 79 15.61 4.54 23.30
CA ALA A 79 16.05 3.41 22.47
C ALA A 79 14.94 2.37 22.30
N TRP A 80 14.25 1.99 23.37
CA TRP A 80 13.11 1.06 23.31
C TRP A 80 11.91 1.64 22.57
N LEU A 81 11.68 2.94 22.69
CA LEU A 81 10.63 3.64 21.97
C LEU A 81 10.87 3.58 20.44
N LEU A 82 12.08 3.89 19.99
CA LEU A 82 12.42 3.87 18.56
C LEU A 82 12.47 2.46 17.98
N PHE A 83 12.94 1.49 18.77
CA PHE A 83 12.89 0.08 18.43
C PHE A 83 11.44 -0.37 18.16
N SER A 84 10.56 -0.18 19.14
CA SER A 84 9.13 -0.58 19.03
C SER A 84 8.41 0.18 17.92
N ARG A 85 8.73 1.45 17.69
CA ARG A 85 8.18 2.27 16.61
C ARG A 85 8.51 1.71 15.23
N THR A 86 9.74 1.23 15.05
CA THR A 86 10.17 0.60 13.79
C THR A 86 9.33 -0.65 13.49
N PHE A 87 9.04 -1.45 14.51
CA PHE A 87 8.13 -2.59 14.39
C PHE A 87 6.68 -2.16 14.12
N ALA A 88 6.19 -1.09 14.75
CA ALA A 88 4.83 -0.59 14.54
C ALA A 88 4.61 -0.09 13.10
N PHE A 89 5.59 0.61 12.50
CA PHE A 89 5.51 1.01 11.09
C PHE A 89 5.52 -0.18 10.14
N ALA A 90 6.38 -1.17 10.40
CA ALA A 90 6.36 -2.42 9.64
C ALA A 90 5.00 -3.14 9.79
N ALA A 91 4.43 -3.16 11.00
CA ALA A 91 3.13 -3.75 11.26
C ALA A 91 2.01 -3.10 10.42
N LEU A 92 1.92 -1.78 10.44
CA LEU A 92 0.96 -1.05 9.60
C LEU A 92 1.17 -1.30 8.11
N GLY A 93 2.43 -1.35 7.65
CA GLY A 93 2.76 -1.69 6.26
C GLY A 93 2.31 -3.10 5.87
N MET A 94 2.50 -4.09 6.75
CA MET A 94 2.04 -5.46 6.51
C MET A 94 0.52 -5.58 6.56
N MET A 95 -0.13 -4.84 7.45
CA MET A 95 -1.59 -4.73 7.51
C MET A 95 -2.15 -4.12 6.22
N PHE A 96 -1.46 -3.13 5.65
CA PHE A 96 -1.82 -2.55 4.36
C PHE A 96 -1.64 -3.55 3.22
N ALA A 97 -0.44 -4.15 3.09
CA ALA A 97 -0.10 -5.04 1.99
C ALA A 97 -0.98 -6.30 1.89
N PHE A 98 -1.37 -6.87 3.03
CA PHE A 98 -2.18 -8.11 3.07
C PHE A 98 -3.65 -7.89 3.42
N GLY A 99 -4.01 -6.70 3.90
CA GLY A 99 -5.35 -6.37 4.34
C GLY A 99 -6.21 -5.66 3.30
N ILE A 100 -5.59 -5.00 2.31
CA ILE A 100 -6.25 -4.13 1.33
C ILE A 100 -6.02 -4.66 -0.08
N GLU A 101 -7.12 -4.78 -0.84
CA GLU A 101 -7.07 -4.99 -2.27
C GLU A 101 -7.07 -3.63 -2.99
N LEU A 102 -6.00 -3.34 -3.75
CA LEU A 102 -5.77 -2.02 -4.34
C LEU A 102 -6.82 -1.64 -5.40
N GLU A 103 -7.26 -2.60 -6.22
CA GLU A 103 -8.34 -2.39 -7.19
C GLU A 103 -9.64 -1.96 -6.49
N GLU A 104 -10.01 -2.67 -5.43
CA GLU A 104 -11.20 -2.34 -4.64
C GLU A 104 -11.09 -0.95 -4.01
N LEU A 105 -9.92 -0.60 -3.45
CA LEU A 105 -9.69 0.72 -2.89
C LEU A 105 -9.88 1.83 -3.95
N LEU A 106 -9.30 1.64 -5.14
CA LEU A 106 -9.39 2.61 -6.25
C LEU A 106 -10.85 2.80 -6.72
N LEU A 107 -11.62 1.73 -6.83
CA LEU A 107 -13.03 1.79 -7.23
C LEU A 107 -13.91 2.47 -6.15
N ILE A 108 -13.61 2.29 -4.87
CA ILE A 108 -14.29 3.05 -3.80
C ILE A 108 -13.93 4.53 -3.86
N LEU A 109 -12.66 4.86 -4.15
CA LEU A 109 -12.21 6.24 -4.29
C LEU A 109 -12.90 6.95 -5.47
N GLU A 110 -13.14 6.25 -6.58
CA GLU A 110 -13.97 6.74 -7.68
C GLU A 110 -15.37 7.15 -7.18
N GLN A 111 -16.01 6.29 -6.38
CA GLN A 111 -17.34 6.56 -5.80
C GLN A 111 -17.32 7.75 -4.80
N LYS A 112 -16.18 8.02 -4.18
CA LYS A 112 -15.96 9.17 -3.28
C LYS A 112 -15.58 10.47 -3.99
N LYS A 113 -15.75 10.53 -5.32
CA LYS A 113 -15.51 11.71 -6.18
C LYS A 113 -14.04 12.05 -6.42
N VAL A 114 -13.13 11.09 -6.31
CA VAL A 114 -11.76 11.25 -6.82
C VAL A 114 -11.81 11.33 -8.36
N PRO A 115 -10.96 12.13 -9.04
CA PRO A 115 -10.98 12.25 -10.49
C PRO A 115 -10.91 10.88 -11.18
N THR A 116 -11.91 10.59 -12.01
CA THR A 116 -12.05 9.31 -12.70
C THR A 116 -10.85 9.04 -13.61
N SER A 117 -10.37 10.05 -14.33
CA SER A 117 -9.19 9.95 -15.20
C SER A 117 -7.95 9.46 -14.44
N PHE A 118 -7.76 9.92 -13.20
CA PHE A 118 -6.67 9.47 -12.33
C PHE A 118 -6.84 8.01 -11.90
N ILE A 119 -8.04 7.65 -11.41
CA ILE A 119 -8.33 6.28 -10.95
C ILE A 119 -8.18 5.27 -12.10
N TYR A 120 -8.77 5.54 -13.26
CA TYR A 120 -8.67 4.67 -14.42
C TYR A 120 -7.24 4.57 -14.94
N GLY A 121 -6.47 5.66 -14.90
CA GLY A 121 -5.05 5.64 -15.25
C GLY A 121 -4.27 4.60 -14.41
N ILE A 122 -4.47 4.61 -13.09
CA ILE A 122 -3.83 3.63 -12.20
C ILE A 122 -4.39 2.23 -12.44
N LEU A 123 -5.71 2.08 -12.56
CA LEU A 123 -6.38 0.79 -12.75
C LEU A 123 -5.90 0.08 -14.04
N VAL A 124 -5.73 0.84 -15.13
CA VAL A 124 -5.21 0.33 -16.40
C VAL A 124 -3.79 -0.17 -16.21
N VAL A 125 -2.92 0.64 -15.59
CA VAL A 125 -1.51 0.25 -15.38
C VAL A 125 -1.42 -0.99 -14.50
N LEU A 126 -2.17 -1.06 -13.38
CA LEU A 126 -2.15 -2.21 -12.47
C LEU A 126 -2.51 -3.52 -13.18
N ASN A 127 -3.55 -3.49 -14.01
CA ASN A 127 -3.97 -4.66 -14.77
C ASN A 127 -3.03 -4.99 -15.94
N ALA A 128 -2.31 -4.00 -16.46
CA ALA A 128 -1.39 -4.16 -17.58
C ALA A 128 0.05 -4.52 -17.17
N VAL A 129 0.41 -4.47 -15.88
CA VAL A 129 1.75 -4.85 -15.37
C VAL A 129 2.28 -6.18 -15.94
N PRO A 130 1.53 -7.30 -15.94
CA PRO A 130 2.05 -8.56 -16.47
C PRO A 130 2.41 -8.46 -17.96
N GLU A 131 1.57 -7.79 -18.74
CA GLU A 131 1.80 -7.58 -20.17
C GLU A 131 3.02 -6.67 -20.41
N ILE A 132 3.18 -5.60 -19.62
CA ILE A 132 4.38 -4.74 -19.66
C ILE A 132 5.65 -5.55 -19.39
N LYS A 133 5.60 -6.47 -18.41
CA LYS A 133 6.74 -7.33 -18.08
C LYS A 133 7.10 -8.24 -19.25
N ASN A 134 6.11 -8.84 -19.91
CA ASN A 134 6.32 -9.69 -21.08
C ASN A 134 6.95 -8.89 -22.23
N GLU A 135 6.43 -7.69 -22.52
CA GLU A 135 6.95 -6.88 -23.61
C GLU A 135 8.38 -6.39 -23.36
N ILE A 136 8.74 -6.08 -22.11
CA ILE A 136 10.13 -5.77 -21.74
C ILE A 136 11.04 -6.99 -21.94
N GLN A 137 10.55 -8.20 -21.66
CA GLN A 137 11.31 -9.44 -21.90
C GLN A 137 11.51 -9.67 -23.40
N ASP A 138 10.47 -9.50 -24.20
CA ASP A 138 10.54 -9.64 -25.65
C ASP A 138 11.47 -8.60 -26.28
N LEU A 139 11.42 -7.35 -25.79
CA LEU A 139 12.33 -6.29 -26.18
C LEU A 139 13.80 -6.66 -25.89
N LYS A 140 14.06 -7.25 -24.73
CA LYS A 140 15.40 -7.71 -24.33
C LYS A 140 15.86 -8.86 -25.23
N ASN A 141 14.99 -9.82 -25.50
CA ASN A 141 15.26 -10.97 -26.37
C ASN A 141 15.52 -10.50 -27.83
N ALA A 142 14.69 -9.62 -28.38
CA ALA A 142 14.87 -9.06 -29.70
C ALA A 142 16.18 -8.25 -29.83
N SER A 143 16.57 -7.54 -28.77
CA SER A 143 17.86 -6.85 -28.76
C SER A 143 19.04 -7.82 -28.71
N LEU A 144 18.90 -8.92 -27.98
CA LEU A 144 19.90 -9.99 -27.91
C LEU A 144 20.11 -10.65 -29.29
N LEU A 145 19.03 -10.90 -30.04
CA LEU A 145 19.10 -11.39 -31.42
C LEU A 145 19.84 -10.44 -32.37
N ARG A 146 19.81 -9.13 -32.08
CA ARG A 146 20.58 -8.10 -32.81
C ARG A 146 22.03 -7.94 -32.30
N GLY A 147 22.52 -8.88 -31.49
CA GLY A 147 23.85 -8.85 -30.88
C GLY A 147 24.01 -7.79 -29.78
N LYS A 148 22.94 -7.11 -29.36
CA LYS A 148 22.97 -6.06 -28.34
C LYS A 148 22.38 -6.56 -27.02
N ARG A 149 23.24 -6.95 -26.09
CA ARG A 149 22.84 -7.36 -24.74
C ARG A 149 22.35 -6.16 -23.93
N LEU A 150 21.06 -6.13 -23.61
CA LEU A 150 20.49 -5.13 -22.70
C LEU A 150 20.54 -5.66 -21.26
N THR A 151 21.46 -5.09 -20.48
CA THR A 151 21.53 -5.29 -19.02
C THR A 151 20.64 -4.26 -18.32
N VAL A 152 20.24 -4.52 -17.07
CA VAL A 152 19.45 -3.59 -16.25
C VAL A 152 20.10 -2.20 -16.16
N PHE A 153 21.43 -2.14 -16.15
CA PHE A 153 22.19 -0.88 -16.10
C PHE A 153 22.37 -0.19 -17.48
N SER A 154 21.80 -0.71 -18.56
CA SER A 154 21.95 -0.10 -19.88
C SER A 154 20.95 1.03 -20.08
N PRO A 155 21.38 2.27 -20.38
CA PRO A 155 20.46 3.38 -20.65
C PRO A 155 19.57 3.10 -21.88
N LEU A 156 20.06 2.28 -22.81
CA LEU A 156 19.33 1.89 -24.02
C LEU A 156 18.09 1.05 -23.71
N LEU A 157 18.10 0.25 -22.63
CA LEU A 157 16.93 -0.51 -22.19
C LEU A 157 15.79 0.46 -21.83
N TYR A 158 16.09 1.43 -20.95
CA TYR A 158 15.10 2.40 -20.48
C TYR A 158 14.53 3.25 -21.61
N LEU A 159 15.38 3.73 -22.51
CA LEU A 159 14.94 4.54 -23.65
C LEU A 159 13.97 3.74 -24.55
N LYS A 160 14.30 2.48 -24.88
CA LYS A 160 13.41 1.61 -25.64
C LYS A 160 12.09 1.33 -24.91
N THR A 161 12.14 1.07 -23.60
CA THR A 161 10.94 0.84 -22.78
C THR A 161 10.05 2.09 -22.73
N ILE A 162 10.62 3.29 -22.65
CA ILE A 162 9.86 4.56 -22.70
C ILE A 162 9.14 4.70 -24.05
N PHE A 163 9.80 4.40 -25.17
CA PHE A 163 9.16 4.42 -26.48
C PHE A 163 8.02 3.42 -26.60
N VAL A 164 8.19 2.20 -26.08
CA VAL A 164 7.13 1.20 -25.99
C VAL A 164 5.95 1.73 -25.18
N ALA A 165 6.21 2.32 -24.01
CA ALA A 165 5.18 2.90 -23.15
C ALA A 165 4.41 4.05 -23.84
N PHE A 166 5.09 4.89 -24.63
CA PHE A 166 4.43 5.93 -25.43
C PHE A 166 3.48 5.36 -26.48
N ASN A 167 3.90 4.30 -27.18
CA ASN A 167 3.06 3.63 -28.16
C ASN A 167 1.82 3.02 -27.50
N TRP A 168 2.01 2.34 -26.38
CA TRP A 168 0.95 1.79 -25.56
C TRP A 168 -0.05 2.83 -25.10
N ARG A 169 0.41 3.96 -24.55
CA ARG A 169 -0.46 5.05 -24.13
C ARG A 169 -1.42 5.48 -25.25
N ASN A 170 -0.92 5.59 -26.48
CA ASN A 170 -1.74 5.95 -27.63
C ASN A 170 -2.78 4.86 -27.93
N HIS A 171 -2.37 3.59 -28.00
CA HIS A 171 -3.28 2.45 -28.21
C HIS A 171 -4.36 2.33 -27.13
N TYR A 172 -4.00 2.52 -25.86
CA TYR A 172 -4.97 2.53 -24.76
C TYR A 172 -5.94 3.70 -24.87
N THR A 173 -5.45 4.89 -25.21
CA THR A 173 -6.32 6.07 -25.39
C THR A 173 -7.31 5.86 -26.53
N GLU A 174 -6.86 5.28 -27.65
CA GLU A 174 -7.73 4.92 -28.78
C GLU A 174 -8.76 3.84 -28.40
N ALA A 175 -8.32 2.78 -27.72
CA ALA A 175 -9.21 1.70 -27.26
C ALA A 175 -10.25 2.18 -26.24
N ILE A 176 -9.87 3.12 -25.36
CA ILE A 176 -10.76 3.74 -24.39
C ILE A 176 -11.79 4.61 -25.11
N LYS A 177 -11.35 5.48 -26.03
CA LYS A 177 -12.25 6.32 -26.84
C LYS A 177 -13.19 5.51 -27.73
N SER A 178 -12.72 4.42 -28.35
CA SER A 178 -13.56 3.56 -29.20
C SER A 178 -14.67 2.83 -28.42
N ARG A 179 -14.47 2.61 -27.12
CA ARG A 179 -15.50 2.12 -26.19
C ARG A 179 -16.46 3.19 -25.70
N GLY A 180 -16.41 4.41 -26.24
CA GLY A 180 -17.29 5.52 -25.86
C GLY A 180 -16.91 6.17 -24.52
N TYR A 181 -15.66 6.04 -24.08
CA TYR A 181 -15.17 6.76 -22.91
C TYR A 181 -14.98 8.25 -23.26
N GLU A 182 -15.69 9.11 -22.55
CA GLU A 182 -15.48 10.56 -22.55
C GLU A 182 -15.06 11.06 -21.16
N ASP A 183 -14.10 11.99 -21.12
CA ASP A 183 -13.69 12.66 -19.88
C ASP A 183 -14.81 13.58 -19.38
N ASN A 184 -15.04 13.60 -18.06
CA ASN A 184 -16.03 14.44 -17.35
C ASN A 184 -17.53 14.09 -17.52
N VAL A 185 -17.88 12.96 -18.15
CA VAL A 185 -19.27 12.48 -18.17
C VAL A 185 -19.60 11.69 -16.91
N LYS A 186 -20.78 11.93 -16.31
CA LYS A 186 -21.27 11.16 -15.15
C LYS A 186 -21.53 9.71 -15.55
N ARG A 187 -20.86 8.77 -14.91
CA ARG A 187 -21.00 7.33 -15.16
C ARG A 187 -21.62 6.61 -13.97
N LYS A 188 -22.28 5.49 -14.27
CA LYS A 188 -22.74 4.55 -13.26
C LYS A 188 -21.65 3.49 -13.04
N PRO A 189 -21.20 3.27 -11.79
CA PRO A 189 -20.20 2.26 -11.51
C PRO A 189 -20.75 0.85 -11.78
N SER A 190 -19.93 -0.04 -12.34
CA SER A 190 -20.31 -1.43 -12.63
C SER A 190 -20.49 -2.25 -11.35
N LYS A 191 -19.61 -2.02 -10.36
CA LYS A 191 -19.66 -2.60 -9.01
C LYS A 191 -19.87 -1.47 -8.01
N GLU A 192 -20.88 -1.60 -7.15
CA GLU A 192 -21.12 -0.65 -6.08
C GLU A 192 -20.59 -1.21 -4.77
N TYR A 193 -19.66 -0.48 -4.16
CA TYR A 193 -18.96 -0.91 -2.96
C TYR A 193 -19.53 -0.15 -1.79
N VAL A 194 -20.16 -0.87 -0.87
CA VAL A 194 -20.77 -0.26 0.31
C VAL A 194 -20.03 -0.72 1.55
N THR A 195 -19.54 0.24 2.31
CA THR A 195 -18.96 0.00 3.63
C THR A 195 -20.09 -0.07 4.66
N PRO A 196 -20.41 -1.25 5.24
CA PRO A 196 -21.45 -1.33 6.26
C PRO A 196 -21.03 -0.58 7.52
N LYS A 197 -22.02 -0.01 8.21
CA LYS A 197 -21.82 0.83 9.41
C LYS A 197 -21.09 0.11 10.55
N SER A 198 -21.24 -1.22 10.65
CA SER A 198 -20.56 -2.03 11.68
C SER A 198 -19.04 -1.96 11.61
N TYR A 199 -18.47 -1.94 10.40
CA TYR A 199 -17.02 -1.83 10.24
C TYR A 199 -16.49 -0.44 10.60
N ILE A 200 -17.29 0.60 10.35
CA ILE A 200 -16.94 1.97 10.75
C ILE A 200 -16.88 2.02 12.28
N LEU A 201 -17.92 1.52 12.95
CA LEU A 201 -17.98 1.48 14.41
C LEU A 201 -16.80 0.69 15.02
N ALA A 202 -16.47 -0.47 14.45
CA ALA A 202 -15.34 -1.27 14.90
C ALA A 202 -14.01 -0.52 14.74
N SER A 203 -13.80 0.12 13.59
CA SER A 203 -12.59 0.92 13.31
C SER A 203 -12.46 2.09 14.27
N THR A 204 -13.54 2.84 14.51
CA THR A 204 -13.53 3.95 15.48
C THR A 204 -13.29 3.47 16.90
N MET A 205 -13.86 2.32 17.28
CA MET A 205 -13.63 1.75 18.61
C MET A 205 -12.17 1.33 18.82
N ILE A 206 -11.56 0.70 17.82
CA ILE A 206 -10.12 0.35 17.84
C ILE A 206 -9.26 1.61 17.96
N PHE A 207 -9.60 2.67 17.23
CA PHE A 207 -8.89 3.94 17.29
C PHE A 207 -8.98 4.59 18.68
N ILE A 208 -10.17 4.63 19.28
CA ILE A 208 -10.38 5.16 20.64
C ILE A 208 -9.61 4.35 21.68
N ILE A 209 -9.61 3.02 21.57
CA ILE A 209 -8.83 2.14 22.45
C ILE A 209 -7.32 2.40 22.30
N GLY A 210 -6.83 2.62 21.07
CA GLY A 210 -5.44 3.01 20.85
C GLY A 210 -5.10 4.33 21.53
N ASN A 211 -5.97 5.34 21.38
CA ASN A 211 -5.78 6.66 21.97
C ASN A 211 -5.84 6.66 23.50
N SER A 212 -6.64 5.81 24.13
CA SER A 212 -6.67 5.73 25.60
C SER A 212 -5.33 5.23 26.19
N LEU A 213 -4.61 4.37 25.47
CA LEU A 213 -3.29 3.88 25.88
C LEU A 213 -2.22 4.98 25.89
N ILE A 214 -2.39 6.01 25.05
CA ILE A 214 -1.50 7.18 25.06
C ILE A 214 -1.62 7.93 26.38
N PHE A 215 -2.85 8.22 26.83
CA PHE A 215 -3.10 9.00 28.04
C PHE A 215 -2.57 8.34 29.31
N ILE A 216 -2.37 7.01 29.30
CA ILE A 216 -1.79 6.27 30.42
C ILE A 216 -0.26 6.44 30.49
N THR A 217 0.38 6.82 29.37
CA THR A 217 1.85 6.94 29.23
C THR A 217 2.38 8.36 29.31
N ILE A 218 1.51 9.36 29.38
CA ILE A 218 1.86 10.79 29.57
C ILE A 218 1.81 11.10 31.06
#